data_AF-A0A960E3G7-F1
#
_entry.id   AF-A0A960E3G7-F1
#
_cell.length_a   1.000
_cell.length_b   1.000
_cell.length_c   1.000
_cell.angle_alpha   90.00
_cell.angle_beta   90.00
_cell.angle_gamma   90.00
#
_symmetry.space_group_name_H-M   'P 1'
#
loop_
_entity.id
_entity.type
_entity.pdbx_description
1 polymer ?
#
loop_
_entity_poly.entity_id
_entity_poly.type
_entity_poly.pdbx_seq_one_letter_code
_entity_poly.pdbx_strand_id
1 'polypeptide(L)'
;MRRSRLVAGIAIAATIAFAAPQLADSAPSADPREQREQVRAEQAKVASELDTNQASLAEIDQALQALDDNLRTQQAALARTEDEVAQAEQDIADAEAAIDELTEQTEILRLEVRRRAVQAYVSPPGEDVLSVLETNDFVTASARKFYLELRSQDDADVSDRLDGALAEIDYQREKATEARDVAEAKRAEQAERTAAVEAAKADKEALAGKVQATIDSQIQRSLDLQATDRALSKQIAEQQAAL
;
A
#
# COMPACT_ATOMS: atom_id res chain seq x y z
N MET A 1 16.67 61.96 -33.27
CA MET A 1 16.60 60.75 -34.13
C MET A 1 17.29 59.58 -33.42
N ARG A 2 16.70 58.39 -33.54
CA ARG A 2 17.14 57.06 -33.05
C ARG A 2 16.82 56.71 -31.58
N ARG A 3 15.95 55.70 -31.42
CA ARG A 3 16.14 54.41 -30.68
C ARG A 3 14.77 53.71 -30.64
N SER A 4 14.53 52.79 -31.58
CA SER A 4 14.59 51.33 -31.37
C SER A 4 13.74 50.87 -30.18
N ARG A 5 12.56 50.32 -30.47
CA ARG A 5 11.74 49.54 -29.55
C ARG A 5 11.68 48.12 -30.10
N LEU A 6 12.39 47.19 -29.47
CA LEU A 6 12.18 45.75 -29.64
C LEU A 6 11.35 45.29 -28.44
N VAL A 7 10.11 44.92 -28.74
CA VAL A 7 9.21 44.18 -27.84
C VAL A 7 9.49 42.71 -28.10
N ALA A 8 10.00 41.98 -27.11
CA ALA A 8 10.13 40.53 -27.15
C ALA A 8 9.05 39.93 -26.24
N GLY A 9 7.94 39.50 -26.84
CA GLY A 9 6.97 38.62 -26.22
C GLY A 9 7.39 37.18 -26.45
N ILE A 10 7.56 36.41 -25.38
CA ILE A 10 7.78 34.97 -25.45
C ILE A 10 6.41 34.29 -25.27
N ALA A 11 5.87 33.82 -26.39
CA ALA A 11 4.77 32.87 -26.43
C ALA A 11 5.39 31.47 -26.61
N ILE A 12 5.21 30.58 -25.64
CA ILE A 12 5.59 29.18 -25.79
C ILE A 12 4.36 28.44 -26.34
N ALA A 13 4.39 28.23 -27.66
CA ALA A 13 3.47 27.34 -28.37
C ALA A 13 4.10 25.95 -28.43
N ALA A 14 3.51 24.97 -27.73
CA ALA A 14 3.89 23.57 -27.84
C ALA A 14 3.19 22.96 -29.06
N THR A 15 3.89 22.89 -30.19
CA THR A 15 3.46 22.13 -31.38
C THR A 15 3.85 20.66 -31.24
N ILE A 16 2.85 19.78 -31.15
CA ILE A 16 3.04 18.33 -31.28
C ILE A 16 3.03 17.99 -32.79
N ALA A 17 4.17 17.59 -33.32
CA ALA A 17 4.30 17.05 -34.67
C ALA A 17 4.34 15.52 -34.62
N PHE A 18 3.49 14.89 -35.44
CA PHE A 18 3.30 13.44 -35.56
C PHE A 18 3.88 12.98 -36.91
N ALA A 19 4.84 12.03 -36.94
CA ALA A 19 5.07 11.03 -38.02
C ALA A 19 6.33 10.14 -37.82
N ALA A 20 6.10 8.88 -37.38
CA ALA A 20 6.66 7.56 -37.78
C ALA A 20 8.20 7.26 -37.89
N PRO A 21 8.67 5.97 -37.87
CA PRO A 21 8.03 4.69 -37.55
C PRO A 21 8.68 3.91 -36.38
N GLN A 22 8.00 2.85 -35.97
CA GLN A 22 8.28 2.00 -34.81
C GLN A 22 9.49 1.08 -35.01
N LEU A 23 10.48 1.21 -34.14
CA LEU A 23 11.33 0.10 -33.73
C LEU A 23 10.90 -0.27 -32.31
N ALA A 24 10.41 -1.49 -32.16
CA ALA A 24 9.97 -2.05 -30.90
C ALA A 24 11.16 -2.18 -29.96
N ASP A 25 11.30 -1.19 -29.07
CA ASP A 25 12.18 -1.26 -27.92
C ASP A 25 11.32 -1.70 -26.73
N SER A 26 11.39 -2.97 -26.39
CA SER A 26 10.73 -3.56 -25.22
C SER A 26 11.49 -3.15 -23.95
N ALA A 27 11.46 -1.86 -23.63
CA ALA A 27 11.76 -1.37 -22.30
C ALA A 27 10.54 -1.58 -21.40
N PRO A 28 10.70 -1.94 -20.12
CA PRO A 28 9.57 -1.98 -19.19
C PRO A 28 9.02 -0.55 -19.10
N SER A 29 7.86 -0.30 -19.69
CA SER A 29 7.20 0.98 -19.58
C SER A 29 6.81 1.16 -18.12
N ALA A 30 7.53 2.02 -17.39
CA ALA A 30 7.17 2.40 -16.03
C ALA A 30 5.67 2.74 -15.96
N ASP A 31 4.97 2.30 -14.91
CA ASP A 31 3.52 2.49 -14.79
C ASP A 31 3.18 3.98 -14.94
N PRO A 32 2.29 4.38 -15.87
CA PRO A 32 1.84 5.75 -16.00
C PRO A 32 1.35 6.39 -14.68
N ARG A 33 0.91 5.58 -13.71
CA ARG A 33 0.53 6.06 -12.37
C ARG A 33 1.73 6.48 -11.54
N GLU A 34 2.78 5.67 -11.49
CA GLU A 34 4.03 5.98 -10.78
C GLU A 34 4.70 7.22 -11.39
N GLN A 35 4.77 7.29 -12.73
CA GLN A 35 5.31 8.47 -13.41
C GLN A 35 4.55 9.74 -13.03
N ARG A 36 3.21 9.66 -12.95
CA ARG A 36 2.37 10.80 -12.56
C ARG A 36 2.60 11.21 -11.10
N GLU A 37 2.82 10.26 -10.21
CA GLU A 37 3.15 10.53 -8.81
C GLU A 37 4.51 11.23 -8.68
N GLN A 38 5.52 10.74 -9.41
CA GLN A 38 6.85 11.36 -9.48
C GLN A 38 6.78 12.81 -9.99
N VAL A 39 6.06 13.04 -11.09
CA VAL A 39 5.88 14.40 -11.64
C VAL A 39 5.21 15.33 -10.63
N ARG A 40 4.21 14.84 -9.87
CA ARG A 40 3.55 15.65 -8.83
C ARG A 40 4.49 15.97 -7.67
N ALA A 41 5.30 15.02 -7.24
CA ALA A 41 6.29 15.23 -6.20
C ALA A 41 7.35 16.26 -6.65
N GLU A 42 7.80 16.19 -7.90
CA GLU A 42 8.71 17.17 -8.48
C GLU A 42 8.08 18.56 -8.58
N GLN A 43 6.82 18.66 -9.03
CA GLN A 43 6.07 19.92 -9.06
C GLN A 43 5.94 20.54 -7.67
N ALA A 44 5.62 19.73 -6.66
CA ALA A 44 5.54 20.16 -5.28
C ALA A 44 6.90 20.65 -4.75
N LYS A 45 7.99 19.96 -5.06
CA LYS A 45 9.33 20.40 -4.69
C LYS A 45 9.69 21.75 -5.31
N VAL A 46 9.42 21.93 -6.60
CA VAL A 46 9.64 23.23 -7.26
C VAL A 46 8.75 24.32 -6.64
N ALA A 47 7.50 23.99 -6.30
CA ALA A 47 6.58 24.91 -5.64
C ALA A 47 7.05 25.32 -4.22
N SER A 48 7.65 24.42 -3.44
CA SER A 48 8.17 24.74 -2.10
C SER A 48 9.39 25.68 -2.14
N GLU A 49 10.12 25.66 -3.26
CA GLU A 49 11.29 26.52 -3.52
C GLU A 49 10.93 27.93 -4.04
N LEU A 50 9.65 28.24 -4.27
CA LEU A 50 9.19 29.53 -4.82
C LEU A 50 9.66 30.74 -3.96
N ASP A 51 10.22 31.77 -4.63
CA ASP A 51 10.50 33.08 -4.01
C ASP A 51 9.25 33.96 -4.01
N THR A 52 8.61 34.06 -2.85
CA THR A 52 7.36 34.81 -2.67
C THR A 52 7.51 36.31 -2.86
N ASN A 53 8.73 36.86 -2.80
CA ASN A 53 8.96 38.29 -3.01
C ASN A 53 8.96 38.67 -4.50
N GLN A 54 9.21 37.71 -5.38
CA GLN A 54 9.26 37.90 -6.84
C GLN A 54 8.05 37.32 -7.55
N ALA A 55 7.43 36.29 -6.97
CA ALA A 55 6.28 35.63 -7.52
C ALA A 55 5.03 36.53 -7.52
N SER A 56 4.23 36.40 -8.57
CA SER A 56 2.88 36.92 -8.64
C SER A 56 1.93 36.13 -7.72
N LEU A 57 0.80 36.74 -7.35
CA LEU A 57 -0.23 36.04 -6.57
C LEU A 57 -0.73 34.76 -7.26
N ALA A 58 -0.85 34.78 -8.59
CA ALA A 58 -1.26 33.60 -9.36
C ALA A 58 -0.23 32.47 -9.29
N GLU A 59 1.07 32.78 -9.30
CA GLU A 59 2.14 31.78 -9.14
C GLU A 59 2.17 31.22 -7.72
N ILE A 60 1.93 32.05 -6.70
CA ILE A 60 1.80 31.62 -5.30
C ILE A 60 0.60 30.69 -5.13
N ASP A 61 -0.56 31.04 -5.67
CA ASP A 61 -1.77 30.20 -5.61
C ASP A 61 -1.55 28.85 -6.31
N GLN A 62 -0.91 28.85 -7.48
CA GLN A 62 -0.55 27.63 -8.20
C GLN A 62 0.43 26.75 -7.42
N ALA A 63 1.43 27.35 -6.76
CA ALA A 63 2.39 26.64 -5.94
C ALA A 63 1.72 26.00 -4.72
N LEU A 64 0.86 26.73 -4.01
CA LEU A 64 0.08 26.20 -2.91
C LEU A 64 -0.85 25.06 -3.36
N GLN A 65 -1.49 25.19 -4.52
CA GLN A 65 -2.32 24.13 -5.08
C GLN A 65 -1.51 22.86 -5.41
N ALA A 66 -0.31 23.02 -5.99
CA ALA A 66 0.58 21.90 -6.28
C ALA A 66 1.02 21.15 -5.00
N LEU A 67 1.33 21.90 -3.94
CA LEU A 67 1.67 21.33 -2.63
C LEU A 67 0.49 20.59 -2.01
N ASP A 68 -0.73 21.14 -2.08
CA ASP A 68 -1.95 20.50 -1.57
C ASP A 68 -2.28 19.22 -2.34
N ASP A 69 -2.14 19.23 -3.67
CA ASP A 69 -2.36 18.06 -4.50
C ASP A 69 -1.34 16.95 -4.24
N ASN A 70 -0.07 17.31 -3.98
CA ASN A 70 0.94 16.35 -3.57
C ASN A 70 0.64 15.78 -2.17
N LEU A 71 0.36 16.63 -1.17
CA LEU A 71 0.01 16.18 0.18
C LEU A 71 -1.16 15.20 0.16
N ARG A 72 -2.24 15.52 -0.56
CA ARG A 72 -3.39 14.63 -0.73
C ARG A 72 -3.03 13.32 -1.43
N THR A 73 -2.11 13.36 -2.39
CA THR A 73 -1.60 12.16 -3.07
C THR A 73 -0.81 11.28 -2.10
N GLN A 74 0.08 11.85 -1.30
CA GLN A 74 0.85 11.11 -0.29
C GLN A 74 -0.03 10.52 0.81
N GLN A 75 -1.03 11.29 1.28
CA GLN A 75 -2.01 10.80 2.27
C GLN A 75 -2.83 9.62 1.74
N ALA A 76 -3.27 9.69 0.47
CA ALA A 76 -3.98 8.59 -0.15
C ALA A 76 -3.08 7.36 -0.37
N ALA A 77 -1.80 7.57 -0.67
CA ALA A 77 -0.83 6.48 -0.76
C ALA A 77 -0.63 5.81 0.61
N LEU A 78 -0.40 6.59 1.66
CA LEU A 78 -0.27 6.09 3.03
C LEU A 78 -1.50 5.28 3.48
N ALA A 79 -2.71 5.82 3.27
CA ALA A 79 -3.94 5.12 3.65
C ALA A 79 -4.08 3.75 2.95
N ARG A 80 -3.71 3.65 1.67
CA ARG A 80 -3.70 2.35 0.97
C ARG A 80 -2.67 1.40 1.56
N THR A 81 -1.47 1.88 1.87
CA THR A 81 -0.43 1.05 2.50
C THR A 81 -0.88 0.60 3.90
N GLU A 82 -1.58 1.44 4.66
CA GLU A 82 -2.17 1.06 5.95
C GLU A 82 -3.21 -0.06 5.81
N ASP A 83 -4.10 0.05 4.81
CA ASP A 83 -5.07 -1.01 4.50
C ASP A 83 -4.36 -2.32 4.08
N GLU A 84 -3.27 -2.23 3.31
CA GLU A 84 -2.46 -3.38 2.89
C GLU A 84 -1.72 -4.04 4.08
N VAL A 85 -1.21 -3.26 5.03
CA VAL A 85 -0.64 -3.79 6.28
C VAL A 85 -1.71 -4.52 7.07
N ALA A 86 -2.90 -3.92 7.24
CA ALA A 86 -4.00 -4.53 7.99
C ALA A 86 -4.46 -5.83 7.34
N GLN A 87 -4.55 -5.89 6.01
CA GLN A 87 -4.89 -7.12 5.29
C GLN A 87 -3.82 -8.20 5.49
N ALA A 88 -2.53 -7.86 5.39
CA ALA A 88 -1.46 -8.82 5.61
C ALA A 88 -1.46 -9.35 7.05
N GLU A 89 -1.75 -8.50 8.04
CA GLU A 89 -1.92 -8.92 9.44
C GLU A 89 -3.12 -9.84 9.63
N GLN A 90 -4.22 -9.58 8.93
CA GLN A 90 -5.38 -10.48 8.92
C GLN A 90 -5.05 -11.83 8.29
N ASP A 91 -4.33 -11.86 7.16
CA ASP A 91 -3.94 -13.10 6.48
C ASP A 91 -3.05 -13.98 7.38
N ILE A 92 -2.17 -13.37 8.19
CA ILE A 92 -1.37 -14.07 9.21
C ILE A 92 -2.29 -14.69 10.26
N ALA A 93 -3.22 -13.91 10.82
CA ALA A 93 -4.12 -14.37 11.87
C ALA A 93 -5.04 -15.51 11.38
N ASP A 94 -5.57 -15.40 10.16
CA ASP A 94 -6.42 -16.42 9.55
C ASP A 94 -5.64 -17.73 9.31
N ALA A 95 -4.38 -17.64 8.86
CA ALA A 95 -3.53 -18.81 8.67
C ALA A 95 -3.14 -19.47 10.01
N GLU A 96 -2.83 -18.68 11.04
CA GLU A 96 -2.54 -19.17 12.39
C GLU A 96 -3.77 -19.87 13.01
N ALA A 97 -4.96 -19.29 12.88
CA ALA A 97 -6.20 -19.90 13.34
C ALA A 97 -6.50 -21.23 12.63
N ALA A 98 -6.26 -21.29 11.32
CA ALA A 98 -6.41 -22.53 10.54
C ALA A 98 -5.42 -23.61 11.00
N ILE A 99 -4.17 -23.25 11.29
CA ILE A 99 -3.16 -24.18 11.84
C ILE A 99 -3.63 -24.74 13.18
N ASP A 100 -4.15 -23.90 14.07
CA ASP A 100 -4.63 -24.34 15.38
C ASP A 100 -5.81 -25.31 15.23
N GLU A 101 -6.80 -24.98 14.40
CA GLU A 101 -7.96 -25.85 14.14
C GLU A 101 -7.54 -27.19 13.54
N LEU A 102 -6.65 -27.19 12.54
CA LEU A 102 -6.15 -28.41 11.93
C LEU A 102 -5.30 -29.21 12.90
N THR A 103 -4.54 -28.55 13.78
CA THR A 103 -3.75 -29.25 14.81
C THR A 103 -4.68 -30.02 15.75
N GLU A 104 -5.77 -29.42 16.22
CA GLU A 104 -6.78 -30.12 17.03
C GLU A 104 -7.41 -31.31 16.27
N GLN A 105 -7.74 -31.12 14.99
CA GLN A 105 -8.28 -32.19 14.14
C GLN A 105 -7.28 -33.34 13.98
N THR A 106 -6.00 -33.05 13.75
CA THR A 106 -4.97 -34.09 13.61
C THR A 106 -4.80 -34.91 14.89
N GLU A 107 -4.92 -34.30 16.07
CA GLU A 107 -4.88 -35.05 17.34
C GLU A 107 -6.06 -36.01 17.48
N ILE A 108 -7.27 -35.59 17.09
CA ILE A 108 -8.45 -36.46 17.08
C ILE A 108 -8.24 -37.62 16.10
N LEU A 109 -7.81 -37.33 14.88
CA LEU A 109 -7.57 -38.34 13.83
C LEU A 109 -6.47 -39.32 14.25
N ARG A 110 -5.37 -38.84 14.85
CA ARG A 110 -4.29 -39.69 15.38
C ARG A 110 -4.79 -40.66 16.46
N LEU A 111 -5.67 -40.20 17.36
CA LEU A 111 -6.28 -41.06 18.37
C LEU A 111 -7.17 -42.13 17.72
N GLU A 112 -7.90 -41.77 16.68
CA GLU A 112 -8.76 -42.70 15.94
C GLU A 112 -7.95 -43.75 15.18
N VAL A 113 -6.92 -43.35 14.42
CA VAL A 113 -5.98 -44.26 13.76
C VAL A 113 -5.35 -45.21 14.77
N ARG A 114 -4.88 -44.69 15.92
CA ARG A 114 -4.29 -45.51 16.98
C ARG A 114 -5.28 -46.53 17.54
N ARG A 115 -6.53 -46.11 17.83
CA ARG A 115 -7.58 -47.01 18.34
C ARG A 115 -7.86 -48.13 17.34
N ARG A 116 -7.99 -47.81 16.06
CA ARG A 116 -8.26 -48.78 14.98
C ARG A 116 -7.10 -49.76 14.80
N ALA A 117 -5.85 -49.27 14.83
CA ALA A 117 -4.66 -50.11 14.76
C ALA A 117 -4.55 -51.08 15.95
N VAL A 118 -4.81 -50.61 17.17
CA VAL A 118 -4.85 -51.47 18.36
C VAL A 118 -5.94 -52.53 18.23
N GLN A 119 -7.14 -52.15 17.77
CA GLN A 119 -8.23 -53.11 17.57
C GLN A 119 -7.89 -54.16 16.51
N ALA A 120 -7.24 -53.77 15.41
CA ALA A 120 -6.78 -54.70 14.38
C ALA A 120 -5.70 -55.67 14.89
N TYR A 121 -4.85 -55.22 15.83
CA TYR A 121 -3.84 -56.07 16.47
C TYR A 121 -4.44 -57.06 17.49
N VAL A 122 -5.37 -56.58 18.33
CA VAL A 122 -6.01 -57.40 19.38
C VAL A 122 -7.03 -58.39 18.80
N SER A 123 -7.69 -58.04 17.70
CA SER A 123 -8.66 -58.91 17.02
C SER A 123 -8.35 -58.93 15.52
N PRO A 124 -7.39 -59.77 15.08
CA PRO A 124 -6.96 -59.80 13.69
C PRO A 124 -8.12 -60.25 12.79
N PRO A 125 -8.40 -59.54 11.69
CA PRO A 125 -9.50 -59.93 10.79
C PRO A 125 -9.32 -61.32 10.17
N GLY A 126 -8.09 -61.85 10.14
CA GLY A 126 -7.78 -63.19 9.60
C GLY A 126 -8.24 -64.37 10.46
N GLU A 127 -8.29 -64.24 11.78
CA GLU A 127 -8.78 -65.32 12.66
C GLU A 127 -10.29 -65.52 12.50
N ASP A 128 -11.03 -64.43 12.26
CA ASP A 128 -12.47 -64.47 12.04
C ASP A 128 -12.85 -65.08 10.67
N VAL A 129 -12.02 -64.90 9.62
CA VAL A 129 -12.26 -65.48 8.28
C VAL A 129 -12.05 -66.99 8.26
N LEU A 130 -11.05 -67.50 8.99
CA LEU A 130 -10.83 -68.95 9.12
C LEU A 130 -11.99 -69.64 9.84
N SER A 131 -12.57 -69.01 10.86
CA SER A 131 -13.75 -69.54 11.57
C SER A 131 -15.02 -69.65 10.70
N VAL A 132 -15.14 -68.79 9.69
CA VAL A 132 -16.25 -68.75 8.73
C VAL A 132 -16.12 -69.84 7.67
N LEU A 133 -14.89 -70.13 7.22
CA LEU A 133 -14.61 -71.26 6.34
C LEU A 133 -14.90 -72.60 7.03
N GLU A 134 -14.77 -72.68 8.36
CA GLU A 134 -15.16 -73.85 9.15
C GLU A 134 -16.68 -74.04 9.28
N THR A 135 -17.47 -72.96 9.26
CA THR A 135 -18.93 -73.03 9.53
C THR A 135 -19.80 -73.32 8.31
N ASN A 136 -19.25 -73.34 7.08
CA ASN A 136 -19.96 -73.63 5.81
C ASN A 136 -21.24 -72.80 5.54
N ASP A 137 -21.37 -71.60 6.14
CA ASP A 137 -22.50 -70.70 5.90
C ASP A 137 -22.10 -69.56 4.95
N PHE A 138 -22.52 -69.69 3.70
CA PHE A 138 -22.23 -68.72 2.64
C PHE A 138 -22.86 -67.34 2.88
N VAL A 139 -24.02 -67.27 3.54
CA VAL A 139 -24.73 -66.00 3.79
C VAL A 139 -23.99 -65.21 4.86
N THR A 140 -23.60 -65.87 5.95
CA THR A 140 -22.78 -65.27 7.01
C THR A 140 -21.39 -64.86 6.50
N ALA A 141 -20.78 -65.67 5.63
CA ALA A 141 -19.51 -65.34 5.01
C ALA A 141 -19.58 -64.08 4.14
N SER A 142 -20.62 -63.96 3.31
CA SER A 142 -20.80 -62.81 2.42
C SER A 142 -21.05 -61.51 3.20
N ALA A 143 -21.86 -61.57 4.26
CA ALA A 143 -22.11 -60.43 5.13
C ALA A 143 -20.83 -59.98 5.86
N ARG A 144 -20.06 -60.91 6.44
CA ARG A 144 -18.79 -60.59 7.12
C ARG A 144 -17.75 -60.00 6.16
N LYS A 145 -17.65 -60.52 4.93
CA LYS A 145 -16.78 -59.95 3.89
C LYS A 145 -17.14 -58.50 3.58
N PHE A 146 -18.42 -58.20 3.38
CA PHE A 146 -18.89 -56.83 3.14
C PHE A 146 -18.52 -55.88 4.29
N TYR A 147 -18.71 -56.29 5.56
CA TYR A 147 -18.32 -55.46 6.71
C TYR A 147 -16.80 -55.29 6.85
N LEU A 148 -15.99 -56.28 6.47
CA LEU A 148 -14.53 -56.14 6.43
C LEU A 148 -14.08 -55.15 5.36
N GLU A 149 -14.69 -55.18 4.18
CA GLU A 149 -14.42 -54.22 3.09
C GLU A 149 -14.83 -52.79 3.51
N LEU A 150 -16.02 -52.63 4.11
CA LEU A 150 -16.49 -51.34 4.63
C LEU A 150 -15.54 -50.78 5.70
N ARG A 151 -15.12 -51.62 6.66
CA ARG A 151 -14.15 -51.21 7.69
C ARG A 151 -12.81 -50.83 7.09
N SER A 152 -12.31 -51.57 6.10
CA SER A 152 -11.05 -51.25 5.43
C SER A 152 -11.13 -49.91 4.70
N GLN A 153 -12.29 -49.59 4.11
CA GLN A 153 -12.54 -48.30 3.48
C GLN A 153 -12.58 -47.18 4.52
N ASP A 154 -13.32 -47.37 5.61
CA ASP A 154 -13.37 -46.38 6.70
C ASP A 154 -11.97 -46.12 7.31
N ASP A 155 -11.12 -47.14 7.42
CA ASP A 155 -9.74 -47.03 7.94
C ASP A 155 -8.81 -46.27 6.97
N ALA A 156 -8.96 -46.50 5.66
CA ALA A 156 -8.27 -45.72 4.64
C ALA A 156 -8.71 -44.25 4.67
N ASP A 157 -10.02 -43.98 4.76
CA ASP A 157 -10.58 -42.64 4.79
C ASP A 157 -10.06 -41.81 5.98
N VAL A 158 -9.91 -42.41 7.17
CA VAL A 158 -9.35 -41.70 8.34
C VAL A 158 -7.86 -41.39 8.14
N SER A 159 -7.11 -42.30 7.54
CA SER A 159 -5.67 -42.11 7.28
C SER A 159 -5.46 -41.02 6.22
N ASP A 160 -6.22 -41.05 5.13
CA ASP A 160 -6.21 -40.03 4.08
C ASP A 160 -6.59 -38.65 4.63
N ARG A 161 -7.59 -38.58 5.53
CA ARG A 161 -7.95 -37.33 6.21
C ARG A 161 -6.85 -36.80 7.12
N LEU A 162 -6.13 -37.69 7.82
CA LEU A 162 -5.00 -37.30 8.66
C LEU A 162 -3.87 -36.73 7.80
N ASP A 163 -3.50 -37.42 6.74
CA ASP A 163 -2.44 -36.98 5.82
C ASP A 163 -2.82 -35.67 5.13
N GLY A 164 -4.09 -35.53 4.71
CA GLY A 164 -4.64 -34.28 4.17
C GLY A 164 -4.57 -33.12 5.17
N ALA A 165 -4.93 -33.34 6.44
CA ALA A 165 -4.84 -32.31 7.47
C ALA A 165 -3.39 -31.90 7.78
N LEU A 166 -2.45 -32.84 7.77
CA LEU A 166 -1.02 -32.53 7.93
C LEU A 166 -0.46 -31.73 6.76
N ALA A 167 -0.81 -32.11 5.53
CA ALA A 167 -0.42 -31.36 4.34
C ALA A 167 -0.99 -29.93 4.34
N GLU A 168 -2.24 -29.77 4.77
CA GLU A 168 -2.87 -28.46 4.91
C GLU A 168 -2.18 -27.61 5.99
N ILE A 169 -1.76 -28.19 7.13
CA ILE A 169 -0.98 -27.46 8.14
C ILE A 169 0.32 -26.91 7.54
N ASP A 170 1.03 -27.73 6.76
CA ASP A 170 2.29 -27.28 6.14
C ASP A 170 2.05 -26.18 5.10
N TYR A 171 0.96 -26.28 4.33
CA TYR A 171 0.53 -25.21 3.42
C TYR A 171 0.18 -23.90 4.17
N GLN A 172 -0.58 -23.98 5.27
CA GLN A 172 -0.94 -22.80 6.06
C GLN A 172 0.29 -22.17 6.74
N ARG A 173 1.31 -22.97 7.11
CA ARG A 173 2.58 -22.44 7.63
C ARG A 173 3.36 -21.67 6.56
N GLU A 174 3.40 -22.16 5.34
CA GLU A 174 3.99 -21.46 4.21
C GLU A 174 3.25 -20.14 3.96
N LYS A 175 1.92 -20.19 3.86
CA LYS A 175 1.07 -19.00 3.72
C LYS A 175 1.29 -17.97 4.84
N ALA A 176 1.37 -18.41 6.09
CA ALA A 176 1.64 -17.52 7.22
C ALA A 176 3.05 -16.90 7.14
N THR A 177 4.03 -17.61 6.60
CA THR A 177 5.39 -17.09 6.41
C THR A 177 5.40 -16.04 5.31
N GLU A 178 4.81 -16.33 4.15
CA GLU A 178 4.67 -15.37 3.06
C GLU A 178 3.91 -14.11 3.50
N ALA A 179 2.81 -14.26 4.24
CA ALA A 179 2.05 -13.14 4.75
C ALA A 179 2.86 -12.29 5.75
N ARG A 180 3.72 -12.91 6.57
CA ARG A 180 4.66 -12.18 7.44
C ARG A 180 5.68 -11.38 6.66
N ASP A 181 6.27 -11.96 5.61
CA ASP A 181 7.23 -11.26 4.75
C ASP A 181 6.56 -10.07 4.05
N VAL A 182 5.33 -10.25 3.54
CA VAL A 182 4.52 -9.17 2.97
C VAL A 182 4.23 -8.09 4.01
N ALA A 183 3.81 -8.47 5.22
CA ALA A 183 3.52 -7.51 6.29
C ALA A 183 4.76 -6.72 6.70
N GLU A 184 5.94 -7.35 6.78
CA GLU A 184 7.20 -6.66 7.07
C GLU A 184 7.54 -5.64 5.98
N ALA A 185 7.47 -6.06 4.71
CA ALA A 185 7.71 -5.17 3.57
C ALA A 185 6.72 -3.99 3.57
N LYS A 186 5.44 -4.23 3.86
CA LYS A 186 4.41 -3.19 3.91
C LYS A 186 4.56 -2.25 5.10
N ARG A 187 5.03 -2.71 6.25
CA ARG A 187 5.36 -1.83 7.37
C ARG A 187 6.56 -0.93 7.08
N ALA A 188 7.57 -1.46 6.37
CA ALA A 188 8.68 -0.63 5.90
C ALA A 188 8.19 0.45 4.91
N GLU A 189 7.35 0.07 3.93
CA GLU A 189 6.72 1.01 3.02
C GLU A 189 5.87 2.05 3.77
N GLN A 190 5.08 1.64 4.76
CA GLN A 190 4.25 2.54 5.57
C GLN A 190 5.10 3.62 6.26
N ALA A 191 6.27 3.25 6.79
CA ALA A 191 7.20 4.20 7.40
C ALA A 191 7.72 5.24 6.39
N GLU A 192 8.06 4.79 5.17
CA GLU A 192 8.47 5.69 4.08
C GLU A 192 7.33 6.63 3.67
N ARG A 193 6.10 6.11 3.53
CA ARG A 193 4.91 6.91 3.20
C ARG A 193 4.56 7.92 4.29
N THR A 194 4.72 7.54 5.55
CA THR A 194 4.53 8.45 6.69
C THR A 194 5.54 9.60 6.62
N ALA A 195 6.82 9.31 6.38
CA ALA A 195 7.84 10.34 6.21
C ALA A 195 7.54 11.25 5.01
N ALA A 196 7.03 10.71 3.90
CA ALA A 196 6.64 11.50 2.73
C ALA A 196 5.47 12.45 3.01
N VAL A 197 4.47 12.02 3.78
CA VAL A 197 3.36 12.88 4.22
C VAL A 197 3.86 14.01 5.11
N GLU A 198 4.72 13.72 6.08
CA GLU A 198 5.30 14.75 6.97
C GLU A 198 6.15 15.75 6.18
N ALA A 199 6.96 15.29 5.22
CA ALA A 199 7.71 16.17 4.34
C ALA A 199 6.80 17.08 3.49
N ALA A 200 5.76 16.52 2.86
CA ALA A 200 4.81 17.29 2.06
C ALA A 200 4.06 18.34 2.90
N LYS A 201 3.75 18.01 4.16
CA LYS A 201 3.15 18.95 5.12
C LYS A 201 4.12 20.07 5.49
N ALA A 202 5.37 19.73 5.79
CA ALA A 202 6.41 20.71 6.10
C ALA A 202 6.66 21.68 4.93
N ASP A 203 6.69 21.18 3.69
CA ASP A 203 6.83 22.00 2.48
C ASP A 203 5.68 23.02 2.34
N LYS A 204 4.45 22.58 2.58
CA LYS A 204 3.25 23.45 2.57
C LYS A 204 3.34 24.53 3.65
N GLU A 205 3.67 24.15 4.88
CA GLU A 205 3.80 25.08 6.00
C GLU A 205 4.93 26.10 5.76
N ALA A 206 6.05 25.67 5.18
CA ALA A 206 7.16 26.53 4.83
C ALA A 206 6.76 27.59 3.78
N LEU A 207 6.07 27.20 2.70
CA LEU A 207 5.62 28.16 1.69
C LEU A 207 4.59 29.13 2.28
N ALA A 208 3.62 28.65 3.06
CA ALA A 208 2.64 29.50 3.73
C ALA A 208 3.32 30.54 4.65
N GLY A 209 4.36 30.13 5.39
CA GLY A 209 5.17 31.03 6.21
C GLY A 209 5.91 32.09 5.39
N LYS A 210 6.51 31.71 4.24
CA LYS A 210 7.14 32.66 3.31
C LYS A 210 6.15 33.68 2.77
N VAL A 211 4.95 33.23 2.37
CA VAL A 211 3.87 34.10 1.87
C VAL A 211 3.47 35.12 2.94
N GLN A 212 3.23 34.66 4.18
CA GLN A 212 2.89 35.56 5.28
C GLN A 212 3.99 36.61 5.53
N ALA A 213 5.26 36.18 5.57
CA ALA A 213 6.39 37.09 5.76
C ALA A 213 6.49 38.14 4.64
N THR A 214 6.24 37.76 3.39
CA THR A 214 6.21 38.71 2.26
C THR A 214 5.06 39.71 2.41
N ILE A 215 3.86 39.26 2.77
CA ILE A 215 2.70 40.14 3.00
C ILE A 215 3.02 41.16 4.09
N ASP A 216 3.55 40.70 5.23
CA ASP A 216 3.91 41.58 6.36
C ASP A 216 4.97 42.61 5.96
N SER A 217 5.98 42.19 5.20
CA SER A 217 7.02 43.10 4.67
C SER A 217 6.44 44.15 3.72
N GLN A 218 5.53 43.78 2.83
CA GLN A 218 4.89 44.70 1.89
C GLN A 218 3.97 45.70 2.61
N ILE A 219 3.23 45.26 3.63
CA ILE A 219 2.40 46.12 4.48
C ILE A 219 3.30 47.16 5.18
N GLN A 220 4.38 46.71 5.81
CA GLN A 220 5.30 47.61 6.51
C GLN A 220 5.90 48.65 5.56
N ARG A 221 6.35 48.22 4.38
CA ARG A 221 6.88 49.12 3.35
C ARG A 221 5.84 50.15 2.89
N SER A 222 4.58 49.76 2.75
CA SER A 222 3.49 50.68 2.41
C SER A 222 3.30 51.76 3.49
N LEU A 223 3.32 51.36 4.76
CA LEU A 223 3.23 52.29 5.90
C LEU A 223 4.41 53.27 5.93
N ASP A 224 5.63 52.78 5.71
CA ASP A 224 6.84 53.63 5.67
C ASP A 224 6.79 54.63 4.50
N LEU A 225 6.31 54.21 3.34
CA LEU A 225 6.12 55.09 2.18
C LEU A 225 5.06 56.16 2.45
N GLN A 226 3.93 55.82 3.09
CA GLN A 226 2.92 56.81 3.49
C GLN A 226 3.45 57.81 4.51
N ALA A 227 4.26 57.37 5.47
CA ALA A 227 4.90 58.26 6.44
C ALA A 227 5.87 59.22 5.75
N THR A 228 6.67 58.71 4.80
CA THR A 228 7.61 59.50 4.00
C THR A 228 6.88 60.53 3.14
N ASP A 229 5.81 60.14 2.47
CA ASP A 229 4.98 61.03 1.65
C ASP A 229 4.39 62.19 2.46
N ARG A 230 3.87 61.91 3.68
CA ARG A 230 3.38 62.94 4.60
C ARG A 230 4.49 63.89 5.05
N ALA A 231 5.70 63.38 5.30
CA ALA A 231 6.84 64.20 5.71
C ALA A 231 7.29 65.12 4.58
N LEU A 232 7.41 64.60 3.36
CA LEU A 232 7.76 65.38 2.17
C LEU A 232 6.69 66.44 1.86
N SER A 233 5.40 66.07 1.97
CA SER A 233 4.29 67.01 1.77
C SER A 233 4.35 68.21 2.73
N LYS A 234 4.70 67.98 4.01
CA LYS A 234 4.91 69.06 4.99
C LYS A 234 6.09 69.96 4.61
N GLN A 235 7.23 69.37 4.25
CA GLN A 235 8.41 70.13 3.83
C GLN A 235 8.13 70.99 2.61
N ILE A 236 7.40 70.48 1.62
CA ILE A 236 7.01 71.24 0.43
C ILE A 236 6.12 72.43 0.82
N ALA A 237 5.13 72.24 1.70
CA ALA A 237 4.26 73.32 2.16
C ALA A 237 5.03 74.41 2.92
N GLU A 238 5.97 74.02 3.78
CA GLU A 238 6.86 74.94 4.51
C GLU A 238 7.75 75.75 3.55
N GLN A 239 8.32 75.10 2.53
CA GLN A 239 9.13 75.77 1.50
C GLN A 239 8.31 76.74 0.65
N GLN A 240 7.08 76.36 0.29
CA GLN A 240 6.18 77.23 -0.48
C GLN A 240 5.71 78.45 0.31
N ALA A 241 5.55 78.33 1.64
CA ALA A 241 5.18 79.46 2.49
C ALA A 241 6.34 80.45 2.75
N ALA A 242 7.58 80.03 2.48
CA ALA A 242 8.78 80.86 2.65
C ALA A 242 9.19 81.64 1.38
N LEU A 243 8.45 81.45 0.28
CA LEU A 243 8.59 82.17 -1.00
C LEU A 243 7.57 83.31 -1.11
#